data_AF-A0A3D4A7V6-F1
#
_entry.id   AF-A0A3D4A7V6-F1
#
_cell.length_a   1.000
_cell.length_b   1.000
_cell.length_c   1.000
_cell.angle_alpha   90.00
_cell.angle_beta   90.00
_cell.angle_gamma   90.00
#
_symmetry.space_group_name_H-M   'P 1'
#
loop_
_entity.id
_entity.type
_entity.pdbx_description
1 polymer ?
#
loop_
_entity_poly.entity_id
_entity_poly.type
_entity_poly.pdbx_seq_one_letter_code
_entity_poly.pdbx_strand_id
1 'polypeptide(L)'
;MNPKNFFAELKRRNVYKVAVAYAVVGWLLVQVATQVFPFFEIPNWAVRLIVLLIVVGFPVALVIAWAFELTPEGLKRTEASTALY
;
A
#
# COMPACT_ATOMS: atom_id res chain seq x y z
N MET A 1 1.11 13.52 20.78
CA MET A 1 0.94 12.55 19.67
C MET A 1 1.78 11.33 19.98
N ASN A 2 1.15 10.21 20.34
CA ASN A 2 1.88 9.01 20.78
C ASN A 2 1.99 8.04 19.59
N PRO A 3 3.20 7.73 19.07
CA PRO A 3 3.36 6.87 17.89
C PRO A 3 2.71 5.49 18.06
N LYS A 4 2.56 5.04 19.31
CA LYS A 4 1.87 3.77 19.65
C LYS A 4 0.40 3.73 19.22
N ASN A 5 -0.32 4.87 19.23
CA ASN A 5 -1.70 4.90 18.75
C ASN A 5 -1.76 4.82 17.22
N PHE A 6 -0.84 5.48 16.51
CA PHE A 6 -0.77 5.40 15.04
C PHE A 6 -0.49 3.96 14.55
N PHE A 7 0.45 3.25 15.19
CA PHE A 7 0.73 1.85 14.89
C PHE A 7 -0.39 0.88 15.36
N ALA A 8 -1.11 1.21 16.42
CA ALA A 8 -2.27 0.43 16.89
C ALA A 8 -3.50 0.62 15.99
N GLU A 9 -3.73 1.82 15.46
CA GLU A 9 -4.75 2.13 14.45
C GLU A 9 -4.46 1.38 13.13
N LEU A 10 -3.19 1.34 12.69
CA LEU A 10 -2.75 0.60 11.49
C LEU A 10 -2.92 -0.91 11.63
N LYS A 11 -2.73 -1.46 12.83
CA LYS A 11 -2.82 -2.91 13.11
C LYS A 11 -4.27 -3.42 13.15
N ARG A 12 -5.26 -2.55 13.37
CA ARG A 12 -6.68 -2.93 13.51
C ARG A 12 -7.49 -2.86 12.20
N ARG A 13 -6.94 -2.26 11.13
CA ARG A 13 -7.71 -1.89 9.92
C ARG A 13 -7.04 -2.27 8.59
N ASN A 14 -6.51 -3.48 8.43
CA ASN A 14 -6.07 -4.03 7.13
C ASN A 14 -5.04 -3.21 6.30
N VAL A 15 -4.54 -2.05 6.72
CA VAL A 15 -3.51 -1.25 5.99
C VAL A 15 -2.26 -2.08 5.70
N TYR A 16 -1.95 -3.07 6.57
CA TYR A 16 -0.91 -4.05 6.32
C TYR A 16 -1.09 -4.82 5.00
N LYS A 17 -2.32 -5.15 4.60
CA LYS A 17 -2.60 -5.82 3.33
C LYS A 17 -2.22 -4.94 2.14
N VAL A 18 -2.49 -3.63 2.21
CA VAL A 18 -2.09 -2.69 1.15
C VAL A 18 -0.58 -2.53 1.10
N ALA A 19 0.08 -2.43 2.27
CA ALA A 19 1.54 -2.38 2.34
C ALA A 19 2.18 -3.64 1.74
N VAL A 20 1.66 -4.83 2.05
CA VAL A 20 2.13 -6.11 1.49
C VAL A 20 1.84 -6.19 -0.01
N ALA A 21 0.62 -5.87 -0.46
CA ALA A 21 0.27 -5.87 -1.88
C ALA A 21 1.17 -4.92 -2.67
N TYR A 22 1.43 -3.72 -2.16
CA TYR A 22 2.35 -2.77 -2.77
C TYR A 22 3.77 -3.33 -2.82
N ALA A 23 4.27 -3.90 -1.73
CA ALA A 23 5.60 -4.50 -1.69
C ALA A 23 5.75 -5.64 -2.72
N VAL A 24 4.73 -6.49 -2.86
CA VAL A 24 4.72 -7.58 -3.86
C VAL A 24 4.73 -7.02 -5.28
N VAL A 25 3.86 -6.06 -5.59
CA VAL A 25 3.79 -5.44 -6.94
C VAL A 25 5.08 -4.69 -7.26
N GLY A 26 5.57 -3.87 -6.32
CA GLY A 26 6.83 -3.14 -6.47
C GLY A 26 8.02 -4.08 -6.68
N TRP A 27 8.09 -5.16 -5.90
CA TRP A 27 9.13 -6.18 -6.07
C TRP A 27 9.04 -6.87 -7.45
N LEU A 28 7.85 -7.24 -7.91
CA LEU A 28 7.66 -7.82 -9.25
C LEU A 28 8.07 -6.87 -10.37
N LEU A 29 7.75 -5.58 -10.25
CA LEU A 29 8.19 -4.56 -11.21
C LEU A 29 9.71 -4.46 -11.27
N VAL A 30 10.37 -4.49 -10.11
CA VAL A 30 11.85 -4.48 -10.04
C VAL A 30 12.42 -5.73 -10.67
N GLN A 31 11.90 -6.92 -10.36
CA GLN A 31 12.31 -8.19 -10.97
C GLN A 31 12.23 -8.12 -12.50
N VAL A 32 11.07 -7.75 -13.03
CA VAL A 32 10.85 -7.60 -14.48
C VAL A 32 11.84 -6.59 -15.07
N ALA A 33 11.98 -5.41 -14.48
CA ALA A 33 12.93 -4.40 -14.97
C ALA A 33 14.37 -4.94 -14.97
N THR A 34 14.81 -5.58 -13.88
CA THR A 34 16.17 -6.13 -13.79
C THR A 34 16.46 -7.27 -14.76
N GLN A 35 15.44 -7.99 -15.23
CA GLN A 35 15.61 -9.06 -16.21
C GLN A 35 15.46 -8.57 -17.64
N VAL A 36 14.52 -7.67 -17.89
CA VAL A 36 14.19 -7.19 -19.23
C VAL A 36 15.14 -6.08 -19.66
N PHE A 37 15.48 -5.13 -18.79
CA PHE A 37 16.26 -3.95 -19.17
C PHE A 37 17.67 -4.29 -19.68
N PRO A 38 18.43 -5.22 -19.05
CA PRO A 38 19.72 -5.63 -19.59
C PRO A 38 19.63 -6.26 -20.99
N PHE A 39 18.53 -6.95 -21.30
CA PHE A 39 18.30 -7.56 -22.62
C PHE A 39 18.17 -6.50 -23.73
N PHE A 40 17.67 -5.31 -23.37
CA PHE A 40 17.56 -4.16 -24.28
C PHE A 40 18.73 -3.19 -24.16
N GLU A 41 19.83 -3.58 -23.50
CA GLU A 41 20.99 -2.73 -23.23
C GLU A 41 20.62 -1.41 -22.51
N ILE A 42 19.52 -1.40 -21.76
CA ILE A 42 19.09 -0.22 -21.02
C ILE A 42 20.06 0.01 -19.85
N PRO A 43 20.55 1.26 -19.65
CA PRO A 43 21.46 1.56 -18.57
C PRO A 43 20.87 1.34 -17.17
N ASN A 44 21.73 0.94 -16.22
CA ASN A 44 21.34 0.69 -14.83
C ASN A 44 20.74 1.89 -14.09
N TRP A 45 20.96 3.13 -14.56
CA TRP A 45 20.33 4.30 -13.95
C TRP A 45 18.80 4.26 -14.08
N ALA A 46 18.26 3.64 -15.13
CA ALA A 46 16.82 3.49 -15.32
C ALA A 46 16.18 2.57 -14.26
N VAL A 47 16.82 1.43 -13.97
CA VAL A 47 16.39 0.53 -12.89
C VAL A 47 16.43 1.24 -11.54
N ARG A 48 17.49 2.04 -11.28
CA ARG A 48 17.59 2.84 -10.05
C ARG A 48 16.44 3.84 -9.92
N LEU A 49 16.05 4.50 -11.00
CA LEU A 49 14.90 5.42 -10.98
C LEU A 49 13.60 4.69 -10.65
N ILE A 50 13.36 3.51 -11.23
CA ILE A 50 12.17 2.71 -10.91
C ILE A 50 12.13 2.37 -9.41
N VAL A 51 13.25 1.90 -8.86
CA VAL A 51 13.34 1.59 -7.42
C VAL A 51 13.05 2.83 -6.58
N LEU A 52 13.63 3.98 -6.92
CA LEU A 52 13.38 5.23 -6.22
C LEU A 52 11.91 5.64 -6.28
N LEU A 53 11.26 5.54 -7.44
CA LEU A 53 9.85 5.85 -7.60
C LEU A 53 8.96 4.93 -6.78
N ILE A 54 9.29 3.64 -6.69
CA ILE A 54 8.55 2.68 -5.84
C ILE A 54 8.72 3.04 -4.36
N VAL A 55 9.94 3.39 -3.93
CA VAL A 55 10.21 3.77 -2.53
C VAL A 55 9.49 5.07 -2.16
N VAL A 56 9.49 6.08 -3.05
CA VAL A 56 8.79 7.36 -2.84
C VAL A 56 7.27 7.20 -2.97
N GLY A 57 6.82 6.33 -3.87
CA GLY A 57 5.41 6.03 -4.07
C GLY A 57 4.80 5.23 -2.92
N PHE A 58 5.60 4.49 -2.16
CA PHE A 58 5.11 3.69 -1.03
C PHE A 58 4.47 4.55 0.09
N PRO A 59 5.12 5.61 0.64
CA PRO A 59 4.46 6.54 1.55
C PRO A 59 3.16 7.13 1.01
N VAL A 60 3.14 7.49 -0.28
CA VAL A 60 1.94 8.03 -0.94
C VAL A 60 0.82 7.00 -0.97
N ALA A 61 1.13 5.76 -1.35
CA ALA A 61 0.17 4.66 -1.36
C ALA A 61 -0.39 4.37 0.04
N LEU A 62 0.42 4.46 1.10
CA LEU A 62 -0.04 4.33 2.48
C LEU A 62 -0.96 5.47 2.91
N VAL A 63 -0.63 6.72 2.54
CA VAL A 63 -1.48 7.88 2.82
C VAL A 63 -2.82 7.77 2.10
N ILE A 64 -2.81 7.35 0.83
CA ILE A 64 -4.02 7.10 0.04
C ILE A 64 -4.83 5.98 0.67
N ALA A 65 -4.22 4.84 1.00
CA ALA A 65 -4.92 3.72 1.66
C ALA A 65 -5.57 4.17 2.97
N TRP A 66 -4.87 4.97 3.76
CA TRP A 66 -5.41 5.54 4.98
C TRP A 66 -6.60 6.46 4.71
N ALA A 67 -6.47 7.39 3.76
CA ALA A 67 -7.55 8.31 3.39
C ALA A 67 -8.77 7.60 2.77
N PHE A 68 -8.55 6.60 1.92
CA PHE A 68 -9.58 5.81 1.26
C PHE A 68 -10.12 4.64 2.09
N GLU A 69 -9.54 4.23 3.21
CA GLU A 69 -10.23 3.35 4.18
C GLU A 69 -11.04 4.18 5.21
N LEU A 70 -10.69 5.46 5.37
CA LEU A 70 -11.49 6.43 6.13
C LEU A 70 -12.86 6.74 5.47
N THR A 71 -13.04 6.49 4.17
CA THR A 71 -14.15 7.11 3.38
C THR A 71 -15.25 6.16 2.83
N PRO A 72 -15.00 4.90 2.38
CA PRO A 72 -16.03 4.07 1.71
C PRO A 72 -16.73 3.00 2.57
N GLU A 73 -16.09 2.40 3.57
CA GLU A 73 -16.63 1.18 4.24
C GLU A 73 -16.74 1.25 5.77
N GLY A 74 -16.26 2.33 6.40
CA GLY A 74 -16.39 2.52 7.86
C GLY A 74 -17.82 2.82 8.35
N LEU A 75 -18.76 3.03 7.43
CA LEU A 75 -20.17 3.31 7.69
C LEU A 75 -21.06 2.43 6.81
N LYS A 76 -21.11 1.12 7.07
CA LYS A 76 -22.34 0.28 6.98
C LYS A 76 -22.03 -1.21 7.23
N ARG A 77 -22.19 -1.62 8.47
CA ARG A 77 -23.28 -2.54 8.85
C ARG A 77 -23.59 -2.29 10.32
N THR A 78 -24.33 -1.23 10.60
CA THR A 78 -25.37 -1.41 11.61
C THR A 78 -26.31 -2.43 10.98
N GLU A 79 -26.01 -3.72 11.13
CA GLU A 79 -27.09 -4.69 11.15
C GLU A 79 -28.01 -4.17 12.24
N ALA A 80 -29.16 -3.68 11.80
CA ALA A 80 -30.15 -3.11 12.66
C ALA A 80 -30.32 -4.03 13.87
N SER A 81 -29.94 -3.49 15.04
CA SER A 81 -30.52 -3.93 16.28
C SER A 81 -32.02 -3.64 16.18
N THR A 82 -32.73 -4.60 15.64
CA THR A 82 -34.17 -4.83 15.79
C THR A 82 -34.21 -6.31 16.19
N ALA A 83 -34.10 -6.75 17.43
CA ALA A 83 -34.53 -6.18 18.70
C ALA A 83 -35.95 -5.62 18.62
N LEU A 84 -36.90 -6.37 18.04
CA LEU A 84 -38.30 -6.34 18.44
C LEU A 84 -38.94 -7.71 18.16
N TYR A 85 -39.37 -8.35 19.26
CA TYR A 85 -40.58 -9.18 19.45
C TYR A 85 -40.99 -10.16 18.34
#